data_AF-A0A7V3UV82-F1
#
_entry.id   AF-A0A7V3UV82-F1
#
_cell.length_a   1.000
_cell.length_b   1.000
_cell.length_c   1.000
_cell.angle_alpha   90.00
_cell.angle_beta   90.00
_cell.angle_gamma   90.00
#
_symmetry.space_group_name_H-M   'P 1'
#
loop_
_entity.id
_entity.type
_entity.pdbx_description
1 polymer ?
#
loop_
_entity_poly.entity_id
_entity_poly.type
_entity_poly.pdbx_seq_one_letter_code
_entity_poly.pdbx_strand_id
1 'polypeptide(L)'
;MKTYFIILIASFIIPFIFSFEKQIYFIKNIKSVSKAIIFVALPYLIWDEIFTLRKVWGFSDNRIVGLKIFNLPVEEILFFVVVPYALIFIYEVINFYLQDKPVHTDRKIFLVIAFLFLILSILFNARTYTFVQFLLTFLFFISAYFFN
;
A
#
# COMPACT_ATOMS: atom_id res chain seq x y z
N MET A 1 11.57 -6.19 -22.21
CA MET A 1 12.44 -5.41 -21.30
C MET A 1 11.84 -5.48 -19.91
N LYS A 2 12.66 -5.66 -18.88
CA LYS A 2 12.23 -5.85 -17.47
C LYS A 2 11.86 -4.51 -16.80
N THR A 3 10.97 -3.75 -17.43
CA THR A 3 10.67 -2.37 -17.03
C THR A 3 10.15 -2.30 -15.59
N TYR A 4 9.38 -3.29 -15.13
CA TYR A 4 8.87 -3.31 -13.77
C TYR A 4 10.02 -3.35 -12.74
N PHE A 5 10.95 -4.27 -12.92
CA PHE A 5 12.10 -4.40 -12.04
C PHE A 5 13.00 -3.14 -12.03
N ILE A 6 13.19 -2.51 -13.20
CA ILE A 6 13.95 -1.26 -13.31
C ILE A 6 13.29 -0.14 -12.51
N ILE A 7 11.96 0.01 -12.64
CA ILE A 7 11.21 1.01 -11.88
C ILE A 7 11.34 0.76 -10.38
N LEU A 8 11.18 -0.50 -9.94
CA LEU A 8 11.32 -0.86 -8.52
C LEU A 8 12.69 -0.50 -7.95
N ILE A 9 13.77 -0.84 -8.67
CA ILE A 9 15.12 -0.49 -8.25
C ILE A 9 15.30 1.03 -8.24
N ALA A 10 14.87 1.73 -9.28
CA ALA A 10 14.98 3.18 -9.35
C ALA A 10 14.25 3.87 -8.18
N SER A 11 13.06 3.38 -7.82
CA SER A 11 12.29 3.86 -6.67
C SER A 11 12.93 3.52 -5.33
N PHE A 12 13.73 2.46 -5.24
CA PHE A 12 14.41 2.04 -4.00
C PHE A 12 15.72 2.80 -3.74
N ILE A 13 16.53 3.03 -4.79
CA ILE A 13 17.90 3.53 -4.67
C ILE A 13 17.96 4.84 -3.89
N ILE A 14 17.10 5.81 -4.23
CA ILE A 14 17.15 7.14 -3.61
C ILE A 14 16.79 7.05 -2.11
N PRO A 15 15.61 6.52 -1.70
CA PRO A 15 15.30 6.32 -0.29
C PRO A 15 16.36 5.52 0.47
N PHE A 16 16.92 4.49 -0.16
CA PHE A 16 17.91 3.64 0.49
C PHE A 16 19.22 4.37 0.77
N ILE A 17 19.77 5.10 -0.20
CA ILE A 17 21.01 5.88 -0.02
C ILE A 17 20.82 6.94 1.07
N PHE A 18 19.72 7.71 0.99
CA PHE A 18 19.46 8.78 1.95
C PHE A 18 19.02 8.28 3.33
N SER A 19 18.68 6.99 3.48
CA SER A 19 18.38 6.41 4.80
C SER A 19 19.59 6.37 5.74
N PHE A 20 20.82 6.49 5.21
CA PHE A 20 22.06 6.59 5.98
C PHE A 20 22.47 8.04 6.27
N GLU A 21 21.74 9.02 5.75
CA GLU A 21 22.04 10.44 5.98
C GLU A 21 21.92 10.78 7.47
N LYS A 22 22.92 11.48 8.02
CA LYS A 22 23.06 11.65 9.48
C LYS A 22 21.94 12.48 10.10
N GLN A 23 21.31 13.37 9.33
CA GLN A 23 20.28 14.27 9.83
C GLN A 23 18.97 13.55 10.13
N ILE A 24 18.59 12.58 9.29
CA ILE A 24 17.34 11.81 9.42
C ILE A 24 17.60 10.47 10.11
N TYR A 25 18.73 9.83 9.77
CA TYR A 25 19.21 8.57 10.33
C TYR A 25 18.12 7.47 10.42
N PHE A 26 17.34 7.36 9.35
CA PHE A 26 16.17 6.47 9.23
C PHE A 26 16.52 5.00 9.49
N ILE A 27 17.75 4.59 9.15
CA ILE A 27 18.25 3.22 9.35
C ILE A 27 18.14 2.73 10.81
N LYS A 28 18.13 3.63 11.79
CA LYS A 28 17.93 3.28 13.21
C LYS A 28 16.60 2.57 13.47
N ASN A 29 15.57 2.93 12.71
CA ASN A 29 14.21 2.41 12.88
C ASN A 29 13.91 1.22 11.96
N ILE A 30 14.91 0.69 11.24
CA ILE A 30 14.71 -0.34 10.21
C ILE A 30 13.98 -1.59 10.73
N LYS A 31 14.20 -1.97 12.00
CA LYS A 31 13.50 -3.12 12.62
C LYS A 31 12.01 -2.87 12.81
N SER A 32 11.61 -1.64 13.14
CA SER A 32 10.20 -1.27 13.30
C SER A 32 9.53 -1.13 11.94
N VAL A 33 10.24 -0.48 11.00
CA VAL A 33 9.81 -0.32 9.60
C VAL A 33 9.61 -1.70 8.95
N SER A 34 10.56 -2.62 9.08
CA SER A 34 10.44 -3.95 8.50
C SER A 34 9.26 -4.73 9.08
N LYS A 35 9.00 -4.62 10.39
CA LYS A 35 7.84 -5.26 11.02
C LYS A 35 6.52 -4.69 10.49
N ALA A 36 6.42 -3.36 10.36
CA ALA A 36 5.24 -2.71 9.80
C ALA A 36 5.01 -3.12 8.35
N ILE A 37 6.06 -3.13 7.53
CA ILE A 37 6.01 -3.56 6.13
C ILE A 37 5.55 -5.01 6.05
N ILE A 38 6.12 -5.93 6.82
CA ILE A 38 5.72 -7.35 6.80
C ILE A 38 4.24 -7.52 7.22
N PHE A 39 3.84 -6.83 8.29
CA PHE A 39 2.48 -6.91 8.80
C PHE A 39 1.44 -6.47 7.76
N VAL A 40 1.76 -5.43 6.97
CA VAL A 40 0.91 -4.95 5.88
C VAL A 40 1.04 -5.82 4.63
N ALA A 41 2.26 -6.19 4.23
CA ALA A 41 2.51 -6.93 3.00
C ALA A 41 1.83 -8.31 3.00
N LEU A 42 1.78 -9.02 4.13
CA LEU A 42 1.20 -10.35 4.22
C LEU A 42 -0.26 -10.44 3.75
N PRO A 43 -1.23 -9.69 4.33
CA PRO A 43 -2.61 -9.77 3.89
C PRO A 43 -2.79 -9.31 2.44
N TYR A 44 -2.02 -8.32 1.97
CA TYR A 44 -2.11 -7.87 0.58
C TYR A 44 -1.52 -8.86 -0.43
N LEU A 45 -0.43 -9.55 -0.09
CA LEU A 45 0.12 -10.62 -0.94
C LEU A 45 -0.83 -11.81 -1.02
N ILE A 46 -1.46 -12.19 0.09
CA ILE A 46 -2.48 -13.25 0.10
C ILE A 46 -3.67 -12.84 -0.78
N TRP A 47 -4.13 -11.59 -0.65
CA TRP A 47 -5.18 -11.05 -1.49
C TRP A 47 -4.80 -11.09 -2.96
N ASP A 48 -3.62 -10.60 -3.32
CA ASP A 48 -3.16 -10.51 -4.69
C ASP A 48 -3.02 -11.89 -5.35
N GLU A 49 -2.53 -12.89 -4.59
CA GLU A 49 -2.49 -14.30 -5.03
C GLU A 49 -3.91 -14.84 -5.30
N ILE A 50 -4.88 -14.59 -4.41
CA ILE A 50 -6.27 -15.03 -4.58
C ILE A 50 -6.90 -14.41 -5.84
N PHE A 51 -6.68 -13.11 -6.08
CA PHE A 51 -7.25 -12.40 -7.22
C PHE A 51 -6.59 -12.78 -8.55
N THR A 52 -5.28 -13.07 -8.52
CA THR A 52 -4.54 -13.63 -9.65
C THR A 52 -5.03 -15.04 -9.99
N LEU A 53 -5.25 -15.90 -8.99
CA LEU A 53 -5.82 -17.24 -9.17
C LEU A 53 -7.23 -17.19 -9.79
N ARG A 54 -8.04 -16.21 -9.38
CA ARG A 54 -9.39 -15.97 -9.93
C ARG A 54 -9.39 -15.29 -11.30
N LYS A 55 -8.20 -14.99 -11.86
CA LYS A 55 -8.02 -14.28 -13.14
C LYS A 55 -8.75 -12.93 -13.18
N VAL A 56 -8.92 -12.28 -12.03
CA VAL A 56 -9.50 -10.93 -11.97
C VAL A 56 -8.51 -9.92 -12.57
N TRP A 57 -7.22 -10.12 -12.31
CA TRP A 57 -6.13 -9.52 -13.04
C TRP A 57 -4.97 -10.51 -13.18
N GLY A 58 -3.95 -10.10 -13.93
CA GLY A 58 -2.73 -10.88 -14.11
C GLY A 58 -1.58 -10.00 -14.55
N PHE A 59 -0.39 -10.58 -14.54
CA PHE A 59 0.86 -9.89 -14.85
C PHE A 59 1.28 -10.18 -16.28
N SER A 60 1.71 -9.13 -17.00
CA SER A 60 2.19 -9.28 -18.38
C SER A 60 3.58 -9.89 -18.40
N ASP A 61 3.70 -11.09 -18.98
CA ASP A 61 4.97 -11.82 -19.08
C ASP A 61 6.08 -11.03 -19.82
N ASN A 62 5.70 -10.08 -20.68
CA ASN A 62 6.63 -9.26 -21.46
C ASN A 62 7.37 -8.18 -20.64
N ARG A 63 6.88 -7.86 -19.43
CA ARG A 63 7.38 -6.77 -18.57
C ARG A 63 8.04 -7.25 -17.27
N ILE A 64 7.87 -8.52 -16.94
CA ILE A 64 8.47 -9.17 -15.77
C ILE A 64 9.72 -9.95 -16.17
N VAL A 65 10.52 -10.34 -15.18
CA VAL A 65 11.72 -11.16 -15.29
C VAL A 65 11.36 -12.60 -15.63
N GLY A 66 10.14 -13.03 -15.34
CA GLY A 66 9.63 -14.39 -15.58
C GLY A 66 9.73 -15.31 -14.36
N LEU A 67 10.38 -14.86 -13.28
CA LEU A 67 10.41 -15.58 -12.00
C LEU A 67 9.12 -15.31 -11.23
N LYS A 68 8.41 -16.38 -10.88
CA LYS A 68 7.17 -16.34 -10.08
C LYS A 68 7.35 -17.14 -8.80
N ILE A 69 6.84 -16.61 -7.70
CA ILE A 69 6.67 -17.34 -6.43
C ILE A 69 5.16 -17.50 -6.28
N PHE A 70 4.69 -18.75 -6.27
CA PHE A 70 3.28 -19.07 -6.54
C PHE A 70 2.83 -18.49 -7.90
N ASN A 71 1.75 -17.69 -7.96
CA ASN A 71 1.29 -17.05 -9.19
C ASN A 71 1.78 -15.61 -9.32
N LEU A 72 2.42 -15.06 -8.29
CA LEU A 72 2.91 -13.68 -8.27
C LEU A 72 4.34 -13.58 -8.83
N PRO A 73 4.64 -12.58 -9.67
CA PRO A 73 6.01 -12.30 -10.08
C PRO A 73 6.82 -11.79 -8.88
N VAL A 74 8.12 -12.08 -8.87
CA VAL A 74 9.02 -11.63 -7.79
C VAL A 74 8.99 -10.11 -7.64
N GLU A 75 8.81 -9.38 -8.74
CA GLU A 75 8.65 -7.93 -8.74
C GLU A 75 7.47 -7.46 -7.90
N GLU A 76 6.35 -8.18 -7.90
CA GLU A 76 5.18 -7.81 -7.10
C GLU A 76 5.46 -8.01 -5.61
N ILE A 77 6.14 -9.09 -5.25
CA ILE A 77 6.55 -9.33 -3.86
C ILE A 77 7.52 -8.24 -3.40
N LEU A 78 8.45 -7.84 -4.25
CA LEU A 78 9.36 -6.73 -3.98
C LEU A 78 8.62 -5.38 -3.91
N PHE A 79 7.57 -5.18 -4.70
CA PHE A 79 6.76 -3.96 -4.69
C PHE A 79 6.16 -3.72 -3.30
N PHE A 80 5.60 -4.76 -2.66
CA PHE A 80 5.05 -4.68 -1.30
C PHE A 80 6.10 -4.43 -0.19
N VAL A 81 7.39 -4.46 -0.53
CA VAL A 81 8.48 -4.11 0.40
C VAL A 81 9.06 -2.73 0.06
N VAL A 82 9.44 -2.53 -1.20
CA VAL A 82 10.15 -1.35 -1.69
C VAL A 82 9.29 -0.10 -1.60
N VAL A 83 8.03 -0.17 -2.03
CA VAL A 83 7.17 1.02 -2.09
C VAL A 83 6.78 1.48 -0.69
N PRO A 84 6.31 0.62 0.23
CA PRO A 84 6.07 1.02 1.61
C PRO A 84 7.33 1.57 2.29
N TYR A 85 8.50 0.98 2.06
CA TYR A 85 9.77 1.51 2.58
C TYR A 85 10.04 2.93 2.07
N ALA A 86 9.92 3.16 0.76
CA ALA A 86 10.13 4.46 0.15
C ALA A 86 9.14 5.51 0.68
N LEU A 87 7.86 5.15 0.83
CA LEU A 87 6.82 6.04 1.34
C LEU A 87 7.05 6.42 2.81
N ILE A 88 7.41 5.46 3.67
CA ILE A 88 7.71 5.74 5.08
C ILE A 88 8.95 6.64 5.18
N PHE A 89 9.98 6.39 4.36
CA PHE A 89 11.16 7.26 4.31
C PHE A 89 10.80 8.69 3.90
N ILE A 90 10.00 8.86 2.83
CA ILE A 90 9.54 10.19 2.39
C ILE A 90 8.72 10.88 3.49
N TYR A 91 7.85 10.13 4.18
CA TYR A 91 7.09 10.66 5.30
C TYR A 91 8.00 11.18 6.42
N GLU A 92 9.02 10.43 6.81
CA GLU A 92 10.00 10.86 7.83
C GLU A 92 10.79 12.10 7.38
N VAL A 93 11.19 12.17 6.11
CA VAL A 93 11.85 13.36 5.55
C VAL A 93 10.92 14.57 5.63
N ILE A 94 9.66 14.41 5.21
CA ILE A 94 8.66 15.49 5.26
C ILE A 94 8.45 15.93 6.71
N ASN A 95 8.24 14.99 7.64
CA ASN A 95 8.02 15.28 9.05
C ASN A 95 9.24 15.94 9.73
N PHE A 96 10.45 15.66 9.24
CA PHE A 96 11.66 16.32 9.71
C PHE A 96 11.70 17.81 9.30
N TYR A 97 11.28 18.15 8.08
CA TYR A 97 11.32 19.53 7.57
C TYR A 97 10.06 20.34 7.83
N LEU A 98 8.90 19.68 7.86
CA LEU A 98 7.58 20.29 8.02
C LEU A 98 6.96 19.81 9.33
N GLN A 99 6.54 20.76 10.15
CA GLN A 99 5.78 20.44 11.36
C GLN A 99 4.35 20.05 10.96
N ASP A 100 3.93 18.88 11.44
CA ASP A 100 2.59 18.39 11.21
C ASP A 100 1.57 19.34 11.89
N LYS A 101 0.52 19.71 11.16
CA LYS A 101 -0.51 20.62 11.67
C LYS A 101 -1.75 19.81 12.04
N PRO A 102 -2.33 20.02 13.24
CA PRO A 102 -3.54 19.32 13.61
C PRO A 102 -4.69 19.72 12.67
N VAL A 103 -5.25 18.75 11.98
CA VAL A 103 -6.45 18.92 11.16
C VAL A 103 -7.65 18.47 11.98
N HIS A 104 -8.51 19.41 12.36
CA HIS A 104 -9.76 19.09 13.02
C HIS A 104 -10.84 18.80 11.98
N THR A 105 -11.32 17.56 11.93
CA THR A 105 -12.39 17.12 11.04
C THR A 105 -13.55 16.62 11.89
N ASP A 106 -14.79 17.04 11.58
CA ASP A 106 -15.97 16.52 12.28
C ASP A 106 -16.12 15.03 11.97
N ARG A 107 -16.18 14.21 13.03
CA ARG A 107 -16.35 12.75 12.92
C ARG A 107 -17.55 12.35 12.06
N LYS A 108 -18.61 13.18 11.98
CA LYS A 108 -19.79 12.92 11.14
C LYS A 108 -19.44 12.81 9.66
N ILE A 109 -18.36 13.45 9.21
CA ILE A 109 -17.88 13.36 7.83
C ILE A 109 -17.51 11.90 7.50
N PHE A 110 -16.91 11.16 8.44
CA PHE A 110 -16.59 9.75 8.23
C PHE A 110 -17.85 8.89 8.03
N LEU A 111 -18.94 9.18 8.75
CA LEU A 111 -20.22 8.48 8.55
C LEU A 111 -20.81 8.77 7.16
N VAL A 112 -20.82 10.04 6.73
CA VAL A 112 -21.33 10.42 5.40
C VAL A 112 -20.55 9.69 4.30
N ILE A 113 -19.22 9.67 4.41
CA ILE A 113 -18.35 8.96 3.46
C ILE A 113 -18.56 7.45 3.53
N ALA A 114 -18.71 6.87 4.72
CA ALA A 114 -19.00 5.45 4.87
C ALA A 114 -20.30 5.07 4.14
N PHE A 115 -21.41 5.76 4.41
CA PHE A 115 -22.68 5.48 3.76
C PHE A 115 -22.63 5.64 2.24
N LEU A 116 -21.85 6.62 1.74
CA LEU A 116 -21.59 6.74 0.30
C LEU A 116 -20.95 5.47 -0.25
N PHE A 117 -19.90 4.95 0.38
CA PHE A 117 -19.24 3.71 -0.05
C PHE A 117 -20.11 2.47 0.10
N LEU A 118 -21.01 2.42 1.09
CA LEU A 118 -22.00 1.35 1.20
C LEU A 118 -22.96 1.33 0.01
N ILE A 119 -23.49 2.51 -0.37
CA ILE A 119 -24.36 2.64 -1.54
C ILE A 119 -23.61 2.23 -2.81
N LEU A 120 -22.38 2.72 -3.00
CA LEU A 120 -21.55 2.35 -4.14
C LEU A 120 -21.28 0.83 -4.17
N SER A 121 -21.04 0.20 -3.02
CA SER A 121 -20.89 -1.26 -2.93
C SER A 121 -22.13 -1.96 -3.49
N ILE A 122 -23.34 -1.56 -3.08
CA ILE A 122 -24.59 -2.19 -3.55
C ILE A 122 -24.78 -1.97 -5.06
N LEU A 123 -24.52 -0.76 -5.57
CA LEU A 123 -24.65 -0.42 -6.99
C LEU A 123 -23.68 -1.21 -7.88
N PHE A 124 -22.46 -1.49 -7.40
CA PHE A 124 -21.42 -2.21 -8.15
C PHE A 124 -21.28 -3.68 -7.74
N ASN A 125 -22.30 -4.28 -7.12
CA ASN A 125 -22.28 -5.67 -6.65
C ASN A 125 -21.94 -6.70 -7.75
N ALA A 126 -22.29 -6.41 -9.00
CA ALA A 126 -21.95 -7.28 -10.13
C ALA A 126 -20.43 -7.40 -10.41
N ARG A 127 -19.61 -6.44 -9.95
CA ARG A 127 -18.15 -6.45 -10.11
C ARG A 127 -17.49 -6.84 -8.80
N THR A 128 -17.09 -8.11 -8.67
CA THR A 128 -16.59 -8.67 -7.39
C THR A 128 -15.47 -7.85 -6.76
N TYR A 129 -14.47 -7.42 -7.54
CA TYR A 129 -13.38 -6.60 -6.99
C TYR A 129 -13.86 -5.24 -6.49
N THR A 130 -14.62 -4.52 -7.32
CA THR A 130 -15.16 -3.20 -6.99
C THR A 130 -16.07 -3.26 -5.77
N PHE A 131 -16.94 -4.28 -5.71
CA PHE A 131 -17.81 -4.55 -4.58
C PHE A 131 -17.02 -4.71 -3.28
N VAL A 132 -16.05 -5.64 -3.25
CA VAL A 132 -15.33 -5.90 -2.01
C VAL A 132 -14.47 -4.70 -1.60
N GLN A 133 -13.87 -3.98 -2.55
CA GLN A 133 -13.10 -2.77 -2.23
C GLN A 133 -13.97 -1.68 -1.61
N PHE A 134 -15.17 -1.43 -2.17
CA PHE A 134 -16.08 -0.45 -1.58
C PHE A 134 -16.61 -0.88 -0.21
N LEU A 135 -16.87 -2.17 -0.02
CA LEU A 135 -17.25 -2.70 1.28
C LEU A 135 -16.14 -2.54 2.33
N LEU A 136 -14.88 -2.84 1.98
CA LEU A 136 -13.73 -2.65 2.86
C LEU A 136 -13.53 -1.16 3.19
N THR A 137 -13.67 -0.27 2.21
CA THR A 137 -13.59 1.19 2.44
C THR A 137 -14.72 1.69 3.35
N PHE A 138 -15.94 1.15 3.21
CA PHE A 138 -17.04 1.43 4.15
C PHE A 138 -16.67 1.03 5.59
N LEU A 139 -16.15 -0.19 5.79
CA LEU A 139 -15.73 -0.66 7.10
C LEU A 139 -14.59 0.18 7.68
N PHE A 140 -13.64 0.61 6.85
CA PHE A 140 -12.56 1.51 7.25
C PHE A 140 -13.11 2.84 7.80
N PHE A 141 -14.00 3.52 7.06
CA PHE A 141 -14.55 4.81 7.51
C PHE A 141 -15.47 4.68 8.74
N ILE A 142 -16.17 3.55 8.88
CA ILE A 142 -16.89 3.25 10.13
C ILE A 142 -15.94 3.09 11.31
N SER A 143 -14.83 2.36 11.13
CA SER A 143 -13.83 2.24 12.19
C SER A 143 -13.25 3.61 12.56
N ALA A 144 -12.96 4.46 11.56
CA ALA A 144 -12.45 5.80 11.76
C ALA A 144 -13.40 6.70 12.57
N TYR A 145 -14.73 6.51 12.45
CA TYR A 145 -15.70 7.22 13.27
C TYR A 145 -15.61 6.88 14.77
N PHE A 146 -15.22 5.64 15.12
CA PHE A 146 -15.11 5.22 16.51
C PHE A 146 -13.76 5.55 17.16
N PHE A 147 -12.69 5.64 16.36
CA PHE A 147 -11.32 5.84 16.85
C PHE A 147 -10.83 7.30 16.80
N ASN A 148 -11.62 8.23 16.26
CA ASN A 148 -11.29 9.65 16.11
C ASN A 148 -12.31 10.52 16.86
#